data_AF-A0A1R0H3B3-F1
#
_entry.id   AF-A0A1R0H3B3-F1
#
_cell.length_a   1.000
_cell.length_b   1.000
_cell.length_c   1.000
_cell.angle_alpha   90.00
_cell.angle_beta   90.00
_cell.angle_gamma   90.00
#
_symmetry.space_group_name_H-M   'P 1'
#
loop_
_entity.id
_entity.type
_entity.pdbx_description
1 polymer ?
#
loop_
_entity_poly.entity_id
_entity_poly.type
_entity_poly.pdbx_seq_one_letter_code
_entity_poly.pdbx_strand_id
1 'polypeptide(L)'
;MDNNRAMNGDGFGIGWYDNPGENSCIFTSILPAWSNINLYRLAEKVKSKLIYAHVRATTGNTSTSESNCHPWQFGNLMWMHNGDIADFQKVKFFLFYS
;
A
#
# COMPACT_ATOMS: atom_id res chain seq x y z
N MET A 1 -11.64 8.05 -28.41
CA MET A 1 -11.85 8.31 -26.97
C MET A 1 -11.37 7.08 -26.23
N ASP A 2 -10.29 7.19 -25.46
CA ASP A 2 -9.68 6.05 -24.75
C ASP A 2 -10.59 5.54 -23.63
N ASN A 3 -11.16 4.35 -23.83
CA ASN A 3 -12.07 3.69 -22.88
C ASN A 3 -11.36 2.74 -21.90
N ASN A 4 -10.02 2.80 -21.81
CA ASN A 4 -9.25 1.80 -21.07
C ASN A 4 -8.31 2.40 -20.03
N ARG A 5 -8.81 3.34 -19.22
CA ARG A 5 -8.17 3.62 -17.93
C ARG A 5 -8.67 2.55 -16.96
N ALA A 6 -7.89 1.49 -16.79
CA ALA A 6 -8.01 0.66 -15.59
C ALA A 6 -7.90 1.60 -14.39
N MET A 7 -9.04 1.91 -13.79
CA MET A 7 -9.09 2.86 -12.69
C MET A 7 -8.50 2.11 -11.50
N ASN A 8 -7.31 2.52 -11.04
CA ASN A 8 -6.54 1.89 -9.96
C ASN A 8 -7.38 1.78 -8.67
N GLY A 9 -8.25 0.78 -8.61
CA GLY A 9 -9.32 0.62 -7.63
C GLY A 9 -9.16 -0.64 -6.81
N ASP A 10 -8.05 -1.34 -6.97
CA ASP A 10 -7.80 -2.64 -6.35
C ASP A 10 -7.27 -2.53 -4.90
N GLY A 11 -7.38 -1.32 -4.34
CA GLY A 11 -7.05 -1.00 -2.97
C GLY A 11 -6.23 0.28 -2.83
N PHE A 12 -6.08 0.73 -1.60
CA PHE A 12 -5.19 1.81 -1.22
C PHE A 12 -4.66 1.59 0.18
N GLY A 13 -3.68 2.40 0.55
CA GLY A 13 -3.34 2.60 1.94
C GLY A 13 -2.62 3.91 2.18
N ILE A 14 -2.67 4.32 3.45
CA ILE A 14 -1.95 5.45 3.98
C ILE A 14 -1.22 4.98 5.24
N GLY A 15 -0.04 5.53 5.48
CA GLY A 15 0.69 5.33 6.73
C GLY A 15 1.46 6.56 7.12
N TRP A 16 1.66 6.77 8.41
CA TRP A 16 2.32 7.95 8.95
C TRP A 16 3.05 7.64 10.25
N TYR A 17 3.98 8.51 10.62
CA TYR A 17 4.67 8.47 11.90
C TYR A 17 4.23 9.62 12.79
N ASP A 18 3.87 9.35 14.04
CA ASP A 18 3.59 10.42 15.00
C ASP A 18 4.91 11.08 15.45
N ASN A 19 5.92 10.27 15.76
CA ASN A 19 7.28 10.74 16.06
C ASN A 19 8.36 9.93 15.32
N PRO A 20 9.54 10.52 15.06
CA PRO A 20 10.68 9.79 14.52
C PRO A 20 11.11 8.62 15.44
N GLY A 21 11.32 7.44 14.86
CA GLY A 21 11.78 6.26 15.59
C GLY A 21 10.67 5.37 16.16
N GLU A 22 9.42 5.82 16.16
CA GLU A 22 8.26 5.02 16.55
C GLU A 22 7.76 4.14 15.40
N ASN A 23 6.90 3.18 15.74
CA ASN A 23 6.18 2.40 14.74
C ASN A 23 5.19 3.30 13.97
N SER A 24 5.11 3.12 12.65
CA SER A 24 4.09 3.80 11.85
C SER A 24 2.68 3.33 12.21
N CYS A 25 1.71 4.22 12.05
CA CYS A 25 0.30 3.84 11.95
C CYS A 25 -0.04 3.60 10.48
N ILE A 26 -0.81 2.55 10.19
CA ILE A 26 -1.19 2.16 8.83
C ILE A 26 -2.71 1.96 8.75
N PHE A 27 -3.30 2.52 7.72
CA PHE A 27 -4.69 2.28 7.32
C PHE A 27 -4.73 1.85 5.85
N THR A 28 -5.19 0.63 5.60
CA THR A 28 -5.33 0.06 4.25
C THR A 28 -6.76 -0.36 3.98
N SER A 29 -7.13 -0.45 2.70
CA SER A 29 -8.39 -1.04 2.27
C SER A 29 -8.24 -1.65 0.87
N ILE A 30 -8.92 -2.76 0.64
CA ILE A 30 -9.07 -3.35 -0.70
C ILE A 30 -10.09 -2.61 -1.59
N LEU A 31 -10.88 -1.71 -1.02
CA LEU A 31 -11.84 -0.90 -1.77
C LEU A 31 -11.13 0.30 -2.40
N PRO A 32 -11.68 0.90 -3.46
CA PRO A 32 -11.10 2.08 -4.06
C PRO A 32 -11.06 3.30 -3.12
N ALA A 33 -9.97 4.06 -3.17
CA ALA A 33 -9.74 5.24 -2.32
C ALA A 33 -10.88 6.26 -2.37
N TRP A 34 -11.39 6.57 -3.57
CA TRP A 34 -12.45 7.56 -3.78
C TRP A 34 -13.80 7.18 -3.16
N SER A 35 -14.01 5.90 -2.84
CA SER A 35 -15.25 5.42 -2.22
C SER A 35 -15.18 5.31 -0.70
N ASN A 36 -14.01 5.54 -0.09
CA ASN A 36 -13.81 5.29 1.32
C ASN A 36 -14.01 6.56 2.18
N ILE A 37 -15.16 6.67 2.83
CA ILE A 37 -15.48 7.82 3.71
C ILE A 37 -14.53 7.92 4.91
N ASN A 38 -13.98 6.80 5.39
CA ASN A 38 -13.05 6.81 6.52
C ASN A 38 -11.68 7.35 6.11
N LEU A 39 -11.24 7.13 4.87
CA LEU A 39 -10.05 7.80 4.32
C LEU A 39 -10.20 9.31 4.36
N TYR A 40 -11.36 9.83 3.92
CA TYR A 40 -11.63 11.28 3.96
C TYR A 40 -11.57 11.82 5.40
N ARG A 41 -12.24 11.16 6.35
CA ARG A 41 -12.23 11.55 7.77
C ARG A 41 -10.84 11.50 8.39
N LEU A 42 -10.03 10.50 8.04
CA LEU A 42 -8.64 10.38 8.50
C LEU A 42 -7.77 11.50 7.92
N ALA A 43 -7.86 11.74 6.61
CA ALA A 43 -7.07 12.75 5.92
C ALA A 43 -7.27 14.17 6.49
N GLU A 44 -8.45 14.49 7.01
CA GLU A 44 -8.72 15.79 7.67
C GLU A 44 -8.03 15.95 9.03
N LYS A 45 -7.70 14.85 9.71
CA LYS A 45 -7.23 14.86 11.11
C LYS A 45 -5.78 14.45 11.27
N VAL A 46 -5.29 13.55 10.40
CA VAL A 46 -3.92 13.05 10.45
C VAL A 46 -2.94 14.14 10.04
N LYS A 47 -1.96 14.40 10.91
CA LYS A 47 -0.85 15.32 10.65
C LYS A 47 0.44 14.61 11.02
N SER A 48 1.39 14.59 10.09
CA SER A 48 2.70 13.99 10.32
C SER A 48 3.75 14.70 9.46
N LYS A 49 5.01 14.65 9.91
CA LYS A 49 6.16 15.07 9.10
C LYS A 49 6.48 14.09 7.97
N LEU A 50 5.95 12.86 8.03
CA LEU A 50 6.22 11.81 7.05
C LEU A 50 4.98 10.95 6.84
N ILE A 51 4.40 11.04 5.64
CA ILE A 51 3.21 10.30 5.24
C ILE A 51 3.52 9.52 3.95
N TYR A 52 3.13 8.25 3.93
CA TYR A 52 3.16 7.36 2.78
C TYR A 52 1.72 7.14 2.32
N ALA A 53 1.46 7.23 1.01
CA ALA A 53 0.15 6.98 0.44
C ALA A 53 0.30 6.22 -0.88
N HIS A 54 -0.50 5.18 -1.06
CA HIS A 54 -0.47 4.33 -2.24
C HIS A 54 -1.88 3.98 -2.70
N VAL A 55 -2.13 4.10 -4.01
CA VAL A 55 -3.33 3.58 -4.66
C VAL A 55 -2.88 2.47 -5.59
N ARG A 56 -3.43 1.27 -5.40
CA ARG A 56 -2.98 0.06 -6.08
C ARG A 56 -3.67 -0.09 -7.43
N ALA A 57 -2.86 -0.33 -8.45
CA ALA A 57 -3.28 -0.85 -9.74
C ALA A 57 -2.82 -2.30 -9.80
N THR A 58 -3.72 -3.26 -9.99
CA THR A 58 -3.31 -4.67 -10.09
C THR A 58 -2.91 -4.99 -11.52
N THR A 59 -1.66 -5.41 -11.71
CA THR A 59 -1.17 -6.03 -12.93
C THR A 59 -1.34 -7.55 -12.80
N GLY A 60 -2.32 -8.14 -13.51
CA GLY A 60 -2.47 -9.61 -13.62
C GLY A 60 -3.29 -10.31 -12.52
N ASN A 61 -3.09 -11.63 -12.37
CA ASN A 61 -3.91 -12.56 -11.55
C ASN A 61 -3.60 -12.55 -10.03
N THR A 62 -3.06 -11.46 -9.47
CA THR A 62 -2.87 -11.42 -8.01
C THR A 62 -4.18 -11.13 -7.30
N SER A 63 -4.49 -11.90 -6.26
CA SER A 63 -5.72 -11.71 -5.49
C SER A 63 -5.77 -10.33 -4.82
N THR A 64 -6.97 -9.79 -4.75
CA THR A 64 -7.28 -8.64 -3.92
C THR A 64 -7.26 -9.09 -2.46
N SER A 65 -6.28 -8.61 -1.71
CA SER A 65 -6.09 -8.90 -0.28
C SER A 65 -5.56 -7.65 0.41
N GLU A 66 -5.96 -7.41 1.66
CA GLU A 66 -5.41 -6.32 2.47
C GLU A 66 -3.89 -6.45 2.65
N SER A 67 -3.38 -7.69 2.70
CA SER A 67 -1.93 -7.96 2.76
C SER A 67 -1.14 -7.41 1.57
N ASN A 68 -1.83 -7.16 0.45
CA ASN A 68 -1.24 -6.65 -0.79
C ASN A 68 -1.43 -5.12 -0.93
N CYS A 69 -2.10 -4.49 0.03
CA CYS A 69 -2.25 -3.04 0.07
C CYS A 69 -1.04 -2.43 0.78
N HIS A 70 -0.38 -1.49 0.11
CA HIS A 70 0.72 -0.74 0.68
C HIS A 70 0.21 0.46 1.50
N PRO A 71 0.96 0.92 2.51
CA PRO A 71 2.34 0.52 2.85
C PRO A 71 2.46 -0.78 3.65
N TRP A 72 3.62 -1.45 3.54
CA TRP A 72 4.04 -2.52 4.44
C TRP A 72 4.91 -1.97 5.57
N GLN A 73 4.99 -2.70 6.68
CA GLN A 73 5.76 -2.31 7.86
C GLN A 73 6.52 -3.48 8.48
N PHE A 74 7.72 -3.20 8.97
CA PHE A 74 8.49 -4.06 9.86
C PHE A 74 9.22 -3.19 10.89
N GLY A 75 8.82 -3.29 12.16
CA GLY A 75 9.28 -2.37 13.20
C GLY A 75 8.95 -0.92 12.87
N ASN A 76 9.97 -0.05 12.92
CA ASN A 76 9.86 1.36 12.56
C ASN A 76 10.10 1.64 11.06
N LEU A 77 10.26 0.62 10.23
CA LEU A 77 10.43 0.77 8.78
C LEU A 77 9.09 0.59 8.07
N MET A 78 8.80 1.51 7.16
CA MET A 78 7.61 1.49 6.30
C MET A 78 8.03 1.68 4.84
N TRP A 79 7.45 0.91 3.91
CA TRP A 79 7.77 1.01 2.48
C TRP A 79 6.57 0.67 1.59
N MET A 80 6.69 1.03 0.31
CA MET A 80 5.69 0.78 -0.73
C MET A 80 6.41 0.27 -1.98
N HIS A 81 5.75 -0.57 -2.78
CA HIS A 81 6.26 -1.00 -4.07
C HIS A 81 5.26 -0.60 -5.17
N ASN A 82 5.75 -0.01 -6.26
CA ASN A 82 4.98 0.17 -7.48
C ASN A 82 5.67 -0.60 -8.62
N GLY A 83 5.00 -1.62 -9.13
CA GLY A 83 5.51 -2.53 -10.15
C GLY A 83 5.44 -3.98 -9.71
N ASP A 84 6.16 -4.82 -10.45
CA ASP A 84 6.25 -6.26 -10.22
C ASP A 84 7.71 -6.69 -10.05
N ILE A 85 7.94 -7.73 -9.24
CA ILE A 85 9.23 -8.40 -9.14
C ILE A 85 9.21 -9.61 -10.07
N ALA A 86 9.92 -9.51 -11.19
CA ALA A 86 10.12 -10.64 -12.10
C ALA A 86 10.80 -11.81 -11.36
N ASP A 87 10.38 -13.04 -11.68
CA ASP A 87 10.93 -14.26 -11.07
C ASP A 87 10.90 -14.28 -9.53
N PHE A 88 9.89 -13.66 -8.90
CA PHE A 88 9.81 -13.53 -7.43
C PHE A 88 9.95 -14.88 -6.69
N GLN A 89 9.49 -16.00 -7.25
CA GLN A 89 9.67 -17.32 -6.63
C GLN A 89 11.15 -17.71 -6.45
N LYS A 90 12.01 -17.35 -7.40
CA LYS A 90 13.46 -17.59 -7.29
C LYS A 90 14.07 -16.70 -6.22
N VAL A 91 13.73 -15.41 -6.22
CA VAL A 91 14.20 -14.44 -5.22
C VAL A 91 13.79 -14.87 -3.81
N LYS A 92 12.53 -15.27 -3.64
CA LYS A 92 12.00 -15.79 -2.38
C LYS A 92 12.79 -16.99 -1.88
N PHE A 93 13.07 -17.96 -2.74
CA PHE A 93 13.86 -19.13 -2.36
C PHE A 93 15.24 -18.75 -1.81
N PHE A 94 15.96 -17.85 -2.49
CA PHE A 94 17.25 -17.36 -2.00
C PHE A 94 17.16 -16.68 -0.63
N LEU A 95 16.12 -15.88 -0.36
CA LEU A 95 15.99 -15.15 0.90
C LEU A 95 15.65 -16.02 2.11
N PHE A 96 14.93 -17.13 1.91
CA PHE A 96 14.44 -17.97 3.02
C PHE A 96 15.30 -19.23 3.27
N TYR A 97 16.19 -19.58 2.35
CA TYR A 97 16.96 -20.82 2.41
C TYR A 97 18.49 -20.60 2.29
N SER A 98 18.97 -19.36 2.45
CA SER A 98 20.39 -19.00 2.60
C SER A 98 20.86 -19.01 4.04
#